data_AF-A0A832Y3G6-F1
#
_entry.id   AF-A0A832Y3G6-F1
#
_cell.length_a   1.000
_cell.length_b   1.000
_cell.length_c   1.000
_cell.angle_alpha   90.00
_cell.angle_beta   90.00
_cell.angle_gamma   90.00
#
_symmetry.space_group_name_H-M   'P 1'
#
loop_
_entity.id
_entity.type
_entity.pdbx_description
1 polymer ?
#
loop_
_entity_poly.entity_id
_entity_poly.type
_entity_poly.pdbx_seq_one_letter_code
_entity_poly.pdbx_strand_id
1 'polypeptide(L)'
;MPSELIAALKEAENAINSGNPENALEILRSTAWDAAAESNHYRARVLALAAEAQIAMGEIEIGARRRHWQRALKNYQKALKLDSNNKDVR
;
A
#
# COMPACT_ATOMS: atom_id res chain seq x y z
N MET A 1 -7.17 -15.45 2.20
CA MET A 1 -6.70 -14.18 2.78
C MET A 1 -7.48 -13.91 4.05
N PRO A 2 -6.86 -13.54 5.18
CA PRO A 2 -7.54 -13.26 6.44
C PRO A 2 -8.64 -12.20 6.27
N SER A 3 -9.77 -12.36 6.98
CA SER A 3 -10.92 -11.45 6.88
C SER A 3 -10.56 -10.02 7.29
N GLU A 4 -9.77 -9.87 8.34
CA GLU A 4 -9.25 -8.59 8.81
C GLU A 4 -8.38 -7.90 7.76
N LEU A 5 -7.50 -8.66 7.09
CA LEU A 5 -6.69 -8.12 6.00
C LEU A 5 -7.56 -7.65 4.83
N ILE A 6 -8.59 -8.41 4.44
CA ILE A 6 -9.50 -8.01 3.36
C ILE A 6 -10.21 -6.70 3.72
N ALA A 7 -10.70 -6.58 4.96
CA ALA A 7 -11.37 -5.37 5.44
C ALA A 7 -10.42 -4.17 5.43
N ALA A 8 -9.21 -4.32 5.97
CA ALA A 8 -8.22 -3.25 6.04
C ALA A 8 -7.76 -2.78 4.64
N LEU A 9 -7.56 -3.71 3.69
CA LEU A 9 -7.22 -3.35 2.31
C LEU A 9 -8.36 -2.58 1.64
N LYS A 10 -9.61 -3.03 1.81
CA LYS A 10 -10.78 -2.35 1.24
C LYS A 10 -10.98 -0.95 1.85
N GLU A 11 -10.78 -0.81 3.15
CA GLU A 11 -10.87 0.47 3.84
C GLU A 11 -9.78 1.43 3.36
N ALA A 12 -8.55 0.95 3.23
CA ALA A 12 -7.44 1.75 2.69
C ALA A 12 -7.70 2.18 1.23
N GLU A 13 -8.18 1.28 0.37
CA GLU A 13 -8.55 1.59 -1.01
C GLU A 13 -9.64 2.68 -1.08
N ASN A 14 -10.69 2.56 -0.25
CA ASN A 14 -11.72 3.59 -0.14
C ASN A 14 -11.15 4.94 0.33
N ALA A 15 -10.21 4.94 1.27
CA ALA A 15 -9.56 6.14 1.76
C ALA A 15 -8.71 6.82 0.66
N ILE A 16 -7.98 6.05 -0.16
CA ILE A 16 -7.28 6.57 -1.35
C ILE A 16 -8.27 7.23 -2.31
N ASN A 17 -9.35 6.52 -2.67
CA ASN A 17 -10.35 6.99 -3.63
C ASN A 17 -11.14 8.22 -3.12
N SER A 18 -11.23 8.39 -1.81
CA SER A 18 -11.89 9.54 -1.18
C SER A 18 -10.96 10.75 -0.98
N GLY A 19 -9.71 10.69 -1.46
CA GLY A 19 -8.75 11.78 -1.32
C GLY A 19 -8.07 11.85 0.05
N ASN A 20 -8.13 10.78 0.85
CA ASN A 20 -7.48 10.66 2.16
C ASN A 20 -6.38 9.59 2.18
N PRO A 21 -5.36 9.67 1.31
CA PRO A 21 -4.31 8.65 1.23
C PRO A 21 -3.43 8.57 2.48
N GLU A 22 -3.39 9.60 3.32
CA GLU A 22 -2.73 9.54 4.64
C GLU A 22 -3.42 8.53 5.56
N ASN A 23 -4.75 8.56 5.64
CA ASN A 23 -5.52 7.58 6.41
C ASN A 23 -5.33 6.16 5.86
N ALA A 24 -5.27 6.02 4.52
CA ALA A 24 -4.97 4.74 3.89
C ALA A 24 -3.61 4.19 4.34
N LEU A 25 -2.56 5.03 4.36
CA LEU A 25 -1.23 4.63 4.83
C LEU A 25 -1.23 4.20 6.29
N GLU A 26 -2.05 4.85 7.13
CA GLU A 26 -2.17 4.46 8.53
C GLU A 26 -2.80 3.08 8.68
N ILE A 27 -3.96 2.84 8.07
CA ILE A 27 -4.65 1.54 8.08
C ILE A 27 -3.72 0.42 7.59
N LEU A 28 -2.98 0.68 6.51
CA LEU A 28 -2.05 -0.29 5.94
C LEU A 28 -0.89 -0.61 6.88
N ARG A 29 -0.40 0.38 7.62
CA ARG A 29 0.71 0.23 8.57
C ARG A 29 0.28 -0.42 9.87
N SER A 30 -0.86 -0.03 10.43
CA SER A 30 -1.31 -0.43 11.77
C SER A 30 -2.10 -1.74 11.79
N THR A 31 -2.82 -2.04 10.71
CA THR A 31 -3.80 -3.14 10.70
C THR A 31 -3.46 -4.15 9.61
N ALA A 32 -3.33 -3.70 8.36
CA ALA A 32 -3.13 -4.62 7.25
C ALA A 32 -1.76 -5.33 7.32
N TRP A 33 -0.72 -4.64 7.79
CA TRP A 33 0.62 -5.23 7.91
C TRP A 33 0.67 -6.41 8.88
N ASP A 34 0.04 -6.27 10.04
CA ASP A 34 -0.01 -7.30 11.08
C ASP A 34 -0.90 -8.46 10.64
N ALA A 35 -2.07 -8.17 10.06
CA ALA A 35 -2.96 -9.18 9.50
C ALA A 35 -2.33 -9.96 8.31
N ALA A 36 -1.30 -9.40 7.67
CA ALA A 36 -0.55 -10.04 6.59
C ALA A 36 0.67 -10.85 7.07
N ALA A 37 0.95 -10.93 8.37
CA ALA A 37 2.22 -11.44 8.90
C ALA A 37 2.59 -12.86 8.43
N GLU A 38 1.60 -13.72 8.24
CA GLU A 38 1.76 -15.14 7.90
C GLU A 38 2.07 -15.40 6.41
N SER A 39 2.05 -14.39 5.54
CA SER A 39 2.27 -14.61 4.10
C SER A 39 2.94 -13.45 3.39
N ASN A 40 4.05 -13.74 2.72
CA ASN A 40 4.74 -12.78 1.86
C ASN A 40 3.88 -12.29 0.70
N HIS A 41 2.98 -13.12 0.17
CA HIS A 41 2.00 -12.71 -0.84
C HIS A 41 1.06 -11.62 -0.31
N TYR A 42 0.61 -11.76 0.94
CA TYR A 42 -0.24 -10.76 1.59
C TYR A 42 0.53 -9.48 1.92
N ARG A 43 1.77 -9.60 2.43
CA ARG A 43 2.65 -8.44 2.65
C ARG A 43 2.96 -7.70 1.35
N ALA A 44 3.13 -8.42 0.24
CA ALA A 44 3.33 -7.82 -1.08
C ALA A 44 2.11 -6.99 -1.49
N ARG A 45 0.89 -7.49 -1.28
CA ARG A 45 -0.35 -6.71 -1.55
C ARG A 45 -0.46 -5.46 -0.68
N VAL A 46 -0.15 -5.56 0.62
CA VAL A 46 -0.14 -4.37 1.53
C VAL A 46 0.85 -3.32 1.03
N LEU A 47 2.06 -3.74 0.64
CA LEU A 47 3.08 -2.82 0.12
C LEU A 47 2.70 -2.21 -1.23
N ALA A 48 2.05 -2.97 -2.12
CA ALA A 48 1.56 -2.44 -3.39
C ALA A 48 0.52 -1.34 -3.17
N LEU A 49 -0.49 -1.60 -2.32
CA LEU A 49 -1.52 -0.59 -2.01
C LEU A 49 -0.94 0.61 -1.25
N ALA A 50 0.07 0.40 -0.40
CA ALA A 50 0.80 1.50 0.24
C ALA A 50 1.60 2.33 -0.77
N ALA A 51 2.06 1.74 -1.87
CA ALA A 51 2.70 2.48 -2.94
C ALA A 51 1.68 3.36 -3.70
N GLU A 52 0.49 2.84 -3.97
CA GLU A 52 -0.61 3.61 -4.58
C GLU A 52 -1.03 4.81 -3.70
N ALA A 53 -1.15 4.60 -2.39
CA ALA A 53 -1.42 5.69 -1.45
C ALA A 53 -0.31 6.75 -1.47
N GLN A 54 0.97 6.36 -1.58
CA GLN A 54 2.08 7.31 -1.73
C GLN A 54 2.02 8.06 -3.08
N ILE A 55 1.57 7.42 -4.17
CA ILE A 55 1.38 8.12 -5.45
C ILE A 55 0.32 9.20 -5.29
N ALA A 56 -0.83 8.87 -4.69
CA ALA A 56 -1.91 9.80 -4.40
C ALA A 56 -1.45 10.96 -3.50
N MET A 57 -0.65 10.70 -2.46
CA MET A 57 -0.02 11.76 -1.64
C MET A 57 0.84 12.70 -2.49
N GLY A 58 1.56 12.20 -3.49
CA GLY A 58 2.37 13.04 -4.38
C GLY A 58 1.55 13.92 -5.34
N GLU A 59 0.31 13.53 -5.63
CA GLU A 59 -0.62 14.37 -6.38
C GLU A 59 -1.19 15.51 -5.52
N ILE A 60 -1.41 15.25 -4.23
CA ILE A 60 -1.89 16.25 -3.26
C ILE A 60 -0.76 17.20 -2.83
N GLU A 61 0.36 16.65 -2.34
CA GLU A 61 1.51 17.41 -1.84
C GLU A 61 2.53 17.66 -2.95
N ILE A 62 2.22 18.56 -3.90
CA ILE A 62 3.07 18.85 -5.05
C ILE A 62 4.52 19.21 -4.64
N GLY A 63 4.69 19.98 -3.55
CA GLY A 63 6.01 20.36 -3.03
C GLY A 63 6.85 19.18 -2.51
N ALA A 64 6.21 18.08 -2.12
CA ALA A 64 6.87 16.85 -1.64
C ALA A 64 6.71 15.67 -2.60
N ARG A 65 6.11 15.87 -3.79
CA ARG A 65 5.75 14.84 -4.77
C ARG A 65 6.86 13.82 -5.03
N ARG A 66 8.08 14.30 -5.32
CA ARG A 66 9.24 13.43 -5.58
C ARG A 66 9.53 12.49 -4.41
N ARG A 67 9.42 12.97 -3.16
CA ARG A 67 9.66 12.17 -1.95
C ARG A 67 8.60 11.07 -1.83
N HIS A 68 7.34 11.41 -2.08
CA HIS A 68 6.24 10.44 -2.04
C HIS A 68 6.40 9.36 -3.12
N TRP A 69 6.68 9.75 -4.36
CA TRP A 69 6.89 8.78 -5.45
C TRP A 69 8.13 7.90 -5.24
N GLN A 70 9.20 8.43 -4.65
CA GLN A 70 10.34 7.60 -4.24
C GLN A 70 9.97 6.57 -3.17
N ARG A 71 9.07 6.91 -2.24
CA ARG A 71 8.54 5.95 -1.26
C ARG A 71 7.65 4.90 -1.95
N ALA A 72 6.81 5.31 -2.89
CA ALA A 72 6.00 4.40 -3.69
C ALA A 72 6.87 3.37 -4.44
N LEU A 73 7.90 3.83 -5.15
CA LEU A 73 8.84 2.96 -5.85
C LEU A 73 9.51 1.94 -4.91
N LYS A 74 9.96 2.40 -3.73
CA LYS A 74 10.56 1.50 -2.72
C LYS A 74 9.57 0.44 -2.23
N ASN A 75 8.31 0.80 -2.05
CA ASN A 75 7.27 -0.14 -1.64
C ASN A 75 6.98 -1.17 -2.74
N TYR A 76 6.83 -0.77 -4.01
CA TYR A 76 6.68 -1.70 -5.12
C TYR A 76 7.87 -2.64 -5.27
N GLN A 77 9.10 -2.12 -5.18
CA GLN A 77 10.31 -2.96 -5.23
C GLN A 77 10.33 -4.01 -4.11
N LYS A 78 9.87 -3.66 -2.91
CA LYS A 78 9.74 -4.62 -1.82
C LYS A 78 8.61 -5.62 -2.07
N ALA A 79 7.46 -5.18 -2.58
CA ALA A 79 6.34 -6.04 -2.94
C ALA A 79 6.78 -7.10 -3.96
N LEU A 80 7.46 -6.68 -5.03
CA LEU A 80 7.98 -7.57 -6.07
C LEU A 80 9.04 -8.55 -5.54
N LYS A 81 9.85 -8.14 -4.56
CA LYS A 81 10.82 -9.04 -3.91
C LYS A 81 10.13 -10.10 -3.04
N LEU A 82 9.03 -9.74 -2.37
CA LEU A 82 8.27 -10.66 -1.53
C LEU A 82 7.41 -11.62 -2.36
N ASP A 83 6.94 -11.17 -3.51
CA ASP A 83 6.14 -11.99 -4.43
C ASP A 83 6.44 -11.64 -5.90
N SER A 84 7.48 -12.25 -6.43
CA SER A 84 7.99 -11.99 -7.80
C SER A 84 7.09 -12.53 -8.91
N ASN A 85 6.14 -13.40 -8.56
CA ASN A 85 5.18 -14.03 -9.47
C ASN A 85 3.84 -13.28 -9.51
N ASN A 86 3.67 -12.25 -8.67
CA ASN A 86 2.45 -11.46 -8.68
C ASN A 86 2.36 -10.61 -9.95
N LYS A 87 1.38 -10.94 -10.81
CA LYS A 87 1.10 -10.19 -12.05
C LYS A 87 0.48 -8.82 -11.77
N ASP A 88 -0.12 -8.64 -10.59
CA ASP A 88 -0.73 -7.37 -10.17
C ASP A 88 0.33 -6.31 -9.77
N VAL A 89 1.60 -6.72 -9.59
CA VAL A 89 2.71 -5.85 -9.13
C VAL A 89 3.63 -5.43 -10.29
N ARG A 90 3.34 -5.81 -11.54
CA ARG A 90 4.18 -5.53 -12.72
C ARG A 90 3.65 -4.39 -13.58
#